data_AF-A0A9D2NCB8-F1
#
_entry.id   AF-A0A9D2NCB8-F1
#
_cell.length_a   1.000
_cell.length_b   1.000
_cell.length_c   1.000
_cell.angle_alpha   90.00
_cell.angle_beta   90.00
_cell.angle_gamma   90.00
#
_symmetry.space_group_name_H-M   'P 1'
#
loop_
_entity.id
_entity.type
_entity.pdbx_description
1 polymer ?
#
loop_
_entity_poly.entity_id
_entity_poly.type
_entity_poly.pdbx_seq_one_letter_code
_entity_poly.pdbx_strand_id
1 'polypeptide(L)' 'MSLNGEGYRDPTADQAIRNAGRMPRRIKDVVRAINTVASLHGLEIVVVRDRHTGKEWRM' A
#
# COMPACT_ATOMS: atom_id res chain seq x y z
N MET A 1 4.43 -3.68 19.45
CA MET A 1 4.86 -2.33 19.88
C MET A 1 6.35 -2.21 19.62
N SER A 2 6.77 -1.28 18.76
CA SER A 2 8.19 -1.05 18.52
C SER A 2 8.69 0.10 19.40
N LEU A 3 9.70 -0.17 20.22
CA LEU A 3 10.48 0.86 20.91
C LEU A 3 11.66 1.23 20.00
N ASN A 4 12.00 2.50 19.90
CA ASN A 4 13.26 2.91 19.26
C ASN A 4 14.43 2.50 20.18
N GLY A 5 15.67 2.48 19.65
CA GLY A 5 16.86 1.94 20.36
C GLY A 5 17.21 2.61 21.69
N GLU A 6 16.54 3.71 22.03
CA GLU A 6 16.71 4.47 23.28
C GLU A 6 15.54 4.28 24.27
N GLY A 7 14.62 3.34 23.99
CA GLY A 7 13.55 2.94 24.92
C GLY A 7 12.36 3.90 25.01
N TYR A 8 12.28 4.91 24.15
CA TYR A 8 11.11 5.78 24.07
C TYR A 8 10.02 5.15 23.18
N ARG A 9 8.76 5.36 23.56
CA ARG A 9 7.65 4.99 22.70
C ARG A 9 7.66 5.93 21.51
N ASP A 10 8.12 5.47 20.35
CA ASP A 10 8.21 6.27 19.14
C ASP A 10 6.95 6.06 18.28
N PRO A 11 5.93 6.94 18.39
CA PRO A 11 4.73 6.84 17.58
C PRO A 11 5.04 6.97 16.08
N THR A 12 6.16 7.61 15.71
CA THR A 12 6.59 7.80 14.33
C THR A 12 7.05 6.49 13.70
N ALA A 13 7.80 5.67 14.44
CA ALA A 13 8.24 4.34 14.00
C ALA A 13 7.06 3.37 13.85
N ASP A 14 6.12 3.34 14.80
CA ASP A 14 4.91 2.50 14.70
C ASP A 14 4.02 2.92 13.52
N GLN A 15 3.90 4.23 13.29
CA GLN A 15 3.14 4.78 12.16
C GLN A 15 3.83 4.56 10.82
N ALA A 16 5.17 4.60 10.77
CA ALA A 16 5.96 4.27 9.59
C ALA A 16 5.81 2.79 9.21
N ILE A 17 5.86 1.87 10.18
CA ILE A 17 5.65 0.43 9.95
C ILE A 17 4.21 0.16 9.47
N ARG A 18 3.21 0.79 10.10
CA ARG A 18 1.80 0.68 9.68
C ARG A 18 1.57 1.22 8.27
N ASN A 19 2.24 2.31 7.88
CA ASN A 19 2.15 2.88 6.55
C ASN A 19 3.00 2.12 5.52
N ALA A 20 4.09 1.48 5.94
CA ALA A 20 4.96 0.69 5.09
C ALA A 20 4.26 -0.54 4.51
N GLY A 21 3.15 -1.01 5.10
CA GLY A 21 2.27 -2.03 4.52
C GLY A 21 1.26 -1.47 3.51
N ARG A 22 0.85 -0.20 3.64
CA ARG A 22 -0.19 0.41 2.81
C ARG A 22 0.30 0.77 1.41
N MET A 23 -0.62 0.81 0.45
CA MET A 23 -0.36 1.31 -0.89
C MET A 23 -0.26 2.84 -0.85
N PRO A 24 0.79 3.45 -1.42
CA PRO A 24 0.88 4.91 -1.55
C PRO A 24 -0.32 5.47 -2.31
N ARG A 25 -0.82 6.64 -1.88
CA ARG A 25 -2.03 7.25 -2.42
C ARG A 25 -1.98 7.45 -3.94
N ARG A 26 -0.85 7.93 -4.47
CA ARG A 26 -0.65 8.09 -5.92
C ARG A 26 -0.83 6.78 -6.70
N ILE A 27 -0.32 5.66 -6.16
CA ILE A 27 -0.48 4.35 -6.80
C ILE A 27 -1.95 3.92 -6.69
N LYS A 28 -2.59 4.11 -5.53
CA LYS A 28 -4.00 3.80 -5.33
C LYS A 28 -4.93 4.54 -6.30
N ASP A 29 -4.66 5.82 -6.55
CA ASP A 29 -5.44 6.63 -7.50
C ASP A 29 -5.31 6.09 -8.94
N VAL A 30 -4.09 5.71 -9.35
CA VAL A 30 -3.86 5.07 -10.67
C VAL A 30 -4.59 3.73 -10.77
N VAL A 31 -4.47 2.86 -9.76
CA VAL A 31 -5.13 1.55 -9.76
C VAL A 31 -6.65 1.71 -9.84
N ARG A 32 -7.23 2.67 -9.12
CA ARG A 32 -8.66 2.96 -9.20
C ARG A 32 -9.08 3.32 -10.62
N ALA A 33 -8.33 4.17 -11.33
CA ALA A 33 -8.64 4.54 -12.70
C ALA A 33 -8.59 3.32 -13.65
N ILE A 34 -7.58 2.46 -13.53
CA ILE A 34 -7.48 1.23 -14.33
C ILE A 34 -8.62 0.28 -13.99
N ASN A 35 -8.97 0.13 -12.71
CA ASN A 35 -10.07 -0.74 -12.29
C ASN A 35 -11.43 -0.25 -12.83
N THR A 36 -11.63 1.07 -12.96
CA THR A 36 -12.81 1.63 -13.64
C THR A 36 -12.89 1.14 -15.08
N VAL A 37 -11.79 1.19 -15.82
CA VAL A 37 -11.75 0.72 -17.23
C VAL A 37 -11.96 -0.79 -17.30
N ALA A 38 -11.32 -1.56 -16.41
CA ALA A 38 -11.50 -3.01 -16.32
C ALA A 38 -12.97 -3.39 -16.06
N SER A 39 -13.63 -2.65 -15.16
CA SER A 39 -15.03 -2.89 -14.78
C SER A 39 -15.99 -2.71 -15.95
N LEU A 40 -15.69 -1.81 -16.91
CA LEU A 40 -16.50 -1.65 -18.13
C LEU A 40 -16.53 -2.92 -18.99
N HIS A 41 -15.53 -3.80 -18.83
CA HIS A 41 -15.41 -5.06 -19.53
C HIS A 41 -15.68 -6.28 -18.64
N GLY A 42 -16.25 -6.08 -17.44
CA GLY A 42 -16.52 -7.17 -16.48
C GLY A 42 -15.26 -7.76 -15.86
N LEU A 43 -14.16 -7.00 -15.83
CA LEU A 43 -12.89 -7.41 -15.25
C LEU A 43 -12.63 -6.64 -13.95
N GLU A 44 -11.92 -7.27 -13.02
CA GLU A 44 -11.52 -6.67 -11.75
C GLU A 44 -10.01 -6.87 -11.51
N ILE A 45 -9.34 -5.82 -11.04
CA ILE A 45 -7.95 -5.90 -10.61
C ILE A 45 -7.91 -6.45 -9.19
N VAL A 46 -7.52 -7.72 -9.06
CA VAL A 46 -7.44 -8.41 -7.76
C VAL A 46 -6.11 -8.23 -7.03
N VAL A 47 -5.02 -7.96 -7.78
CA VAL A 47 -3.69 -7.77 -7.20
C VAL A 47 -2.87 -6.75 -7.99
N VAL A 48 -2.09 -5.95 -7.28
CA VAL A 48 -1.16 -4.96 -7.85
C VAL A 48 0.22 -5.19 -7.25
N ARG A 49 1.23 -5.29 -8.11
CA ARG A 49 2.63 -5.44 -7.70
C ARG A 49 3.44 -4.21 -8.08
N ASP A 50 4.14 -3.62 -7.12
CA ASP A 50 5.21 -2.67 -7.40
C ASP A 50 6.44 -3.43 -7.89
N ARG A 51 6.84 -3.17 -9.13
CA ARG A 51 8.00 -3.82 -9.76
C ARG A 51 9.34 -3.44 -9.14
N HIS A 52 9.44 -2.26 -8.52
CA HIS A 52 10.71 -1.78 -7.95
C HIS A 52 10.96 -2.37 -6.56
N THR A 53 9.91 -2.47 -5.74
CA THR A 53 10.01 -2.97 -4.37
C THR A 53 9.59 -4.44 -4.24
N GLY A 54 8.96 -5.01 -5.26
CA GLY A 54 8.39 -6.36 -5.24
C GLY A 54 7.12 -6.49 -4.42
N LYS A 55 6.65 -5.40 -3.81
CA LYS A 55 5.52 -5.40 -2.89
C LYS A 55 4.21 -5.60 -3.61
N GLU A 56 3.34 -6.42 -3.04
CA GLU A 56 2.04 -6.75 -3.59
C GLU A 56 0.91 -6.22 -2.69
N TRP A 57 -0.14 -5.71 -3.32
CA TRP A 57 -1.36 -5.29 -2.67
C TRP A 57 -2.53 -6.02 -3.31
N ARG A 58 -3.28 -6.76 -2.50
CA ARG A 58 -4.59 -7.30 -2.88
C ARG A 58 -5.63 -6.21 -2.64
N MET A 59 -6.53 -6.05 -3.62
CA MET A 59 -7.54 -4.99 -3.63
C MET A 59 -8.77 -5.36 -2.80
#